data_AF-A0A183EVG7-F1
#
_entry.id   AF-A0A183EVG7-F1
#
_cell.length_a   1.000
_cell.length_b   1.000
_cell.length_c   1.000
_cell.angle_alpha   90.00
_cell.angle_beta   90.00
_cell.angle_gamma   90.00
#
_symmetry.space_group_name_H-M   'P 1'
#
loop_
_entity.id
_entity.type
_entity.pdbx_description
1 polymer ?
#
loop_
_entity_poly.entity_id
_entity_poly.type
_entity_poly.pdbx_seq_one_letter_code
_entity_poly.pdbx_strand_id
1 'polypeptide(L)' 'MLLLLVPVLQGSTYKNGVKNCTHFEWKMNGVGLEFNHLFGFGVLDAAEMVMLAMVWKTAPPRFHCEAGTIAIPQ' A
#
# COMPACT_ATOMS: atom_id res chain seq x y z
N MET A 1 -2.92 -10.93 -7.58
CA MET A 1 -2.30 -11.31 -6.30
C MET A 1 -2.51 -10.15 -5.36
N LEU A 2 -3.71 -10.08 -4.78
CA LEU A 2 -4.00 -9.10 -3.74
C LEU A 2 -3.25 -9.57 -2.50
N LEU A 3 -2.36 -8.71 -2.00
CA LEU A 3 -1.58 -8.95 -0.79
C LEU A 3 -2.55 -8.98 0.37
N LEU A 4 -2.80 -10.17 0.90
CA LEU A 4 -3.52 -10.29 2.14
C LEU A 4 -2.53 -10.06 3.27
N LEU A 5 -2.84 -9.04 4.03
CA LEU A 5 -2.11 -8.68 5.21
C LEU A 5 -2.83 -9.33 6.38
N VAL A 6 -2.14 -10.27 7.04
CA VAL A 6 -2.37 -10.45 8.47
C VAL A 6 -2.21 -9.05 9.08
N PRO A 7 -3.23 -8.50 9.77
CA PRO A 7 -3.07 -7.22 10.42
C PRO A 7 -1.94 -7.37 11.43
N VAL A 8 -0.77 -6.81 11.10
CA VAL A 8 0.22 -6.51 12.12
C VAL A 8 -0.48 -5.52 13.04
N LEU A 9 -0.77 -5.95 14.25
CA LEU A 9 -1.32 -5.09 15.29
C LEU A 9 -0.26 -4.03 15.66
N GLN A 10 -0.06 -3.03 14.81
CA GLN A 10 0.74 -1.85 15.12
C GLN A 10 -0.21 -0.73 15.53
N GLY A 11 -0.73 -0.87 16.75
CA GLY A 11 -1.33 0.25 17.47
C GLY A 11 -0.33 1.41 17.54
N SER A 12 -0.70 2.56 16.99
CA SER A 12 0.16 3.74 17.01
C SER A 12 -0.65 4.99 17.34
N THR A 13 -0.55 5.36 18.60
CA THR A 13 -0.95 6.63 19.21
C THR A 13 -0.58 7.86 18.38
N TYR A 14 -1.45 8.88 18.33
CA TYR A 14 -1.13 10.22 17.80
C TYR A 14 0.05 10.82 18.58
N LYS A 15 1.24 10.89 17.96
CA LYS A 15 2.43 11.51 18.55
C LYS A 15 2.63 12.91 17.95
N ASN A 16 2.30 13.92 18.73
CA ASN A 16 2.79 15.29 18.53
C ASN A 16 4.27 15.34 18.94
N GLY A 17 5.17 15.70 18.00
CA GLY A 17 6.58 15.93 18.30
C GLY A 17 7.49 15.64 17.10
N VAL A 18 8.16 16.69 16.61
CA VAL A 18 9.29 16.71 15.64
C VAL A 18 9.39 15.47 14.75
N LYS A 19 8.81 15.53 13.54
CA LYS A 19 9.02 14.51 12.50
C LYS A 19 10.47 14.58 12.03
N ASN A 20 11.32 13.75 12.60
CA ASN A 20 12.52 13.31 11.89
C ASN A 20 11.99 12.44 10.74
N CYS A 21 11.91 12.99 9.52
CA CYS A 21 11.29 12.35 8.36
C CYS A 21 12.09 11.12 7.92
N THR A 22 12.04 10.05 8.70
CA THR A 22 12.63 8.78 8.34
C THR A 22 11.78 8.19 7.21
N HIS A 23 12.41 7.87 6.08
CA HIS A 23 11.73 7.29 4.90
C HIS A 23 11.17 5.87 5.17
N PHE A 24 11.28 5.37 6.40
CA PHE A 24 11.01 4.00 6.81
C PHE A 24 9.74 3.83 7.65
N GLU A 25 8.93 4.89 7.78
CA GLU A 25 7.65 4.82 8.48
C GLU A 25 6.59 4.07 7.65
N TRP A 26 5.71 3.36 8.34
CA TRP A 26 4.48 2.82 7.77
C TRP A 26 3.48 3.96 7.53
N LYS A 27 2.79 3.93 6.39
CA LYS A 27 1.82 4.93 5.97
C LYS A 27 0.56 4.26 5.44
N MET A 28 -0.58 4.90 5.63
CA MET A 28 -1.86 4.48 5.03
C MET A 28 -2.03 5.08 3.64
N ASN A 29 -2.44 4.26 2.66
CA ASN A 29 -2.78 4.72 1.31
C ASN A 29 -4.27 5.14 1.20
N GLY A 30 -4.71 5.56 0.00
CA GLY A 30 -6.08 6.02 -0.24
C GLY A 30 -7.19 4.97 -0.12
N VAL A 31 -6.83 3.67 -0.08
CA VAL A 31 -7.77 2.55 0.16
C VAL A 31 -7.70 2.04 1.60
N GLY A 32 -6.87 2.65 2.47
CA GLY A 32 -6.74 2.28 3.88
C GLY A 32 -5.86 1.06 4.13
N LEU A 33 -4.92 0.75 3.23
CA LEU A 33 -3.90 -0.27 3.45
C LEU A 33 -2.59 0.38 3.88
N GLU A 34 -1.94 -0.24 4.86
CA GLU A 34 -0.61 0.15 5.31
C GLU A 34 0.44 -0.28 4.29
N PHE A 35 1.38 0.61 4.01
CA PHE A 35 2.54 0.32 3.19
C PHE A 35 3.81 0.96 3.77
N ASN A 36 4.94 0.40 3.38
CA ASN A 36 6.27 0.83 3.72
C ASN A 36 7.16 0.84 2.48
N HIS A 37 8.09 1.78 2.38
CA HIS A 37 8.99 1.88 1.23
C HIS A 37 10.00 0.73 1.11
N LEU A 38 10.36 0.07 2.22
CA LEU A 38 11.25 -1.10 2.25
C LEU A 38 10.48 -2.42 2.14
N PHE A 39 9.30 -2.50 2.75
CA PHE A 39 8.56 -3.77 2.91
C PHE A 39 7.30 -3.90 2.05
N GLY A 40 6.97 -2.89 1.25
CA GLY A 40 5.74 -2.87 0.48
C GLY A 40 4.54 -2.95 1.41
N PHE A 41 3.66 -3.93 1.20
CA PHE A 41 2.50 -4.12 2.07
C PHE A 41 2.81 -4.98 3.31
N GLY A 42 3.92 -5.72 3.36
CA GLY A 42 4.26 -6.58 4.50
C GLY A 42 4.76 -7.97 4.09
N VAL A 43 4.68 -8.91 5.03
CA VAL A 43 5.08 -10.32 4.82
C VAL A 43 4.00 -11.07 4.04
N LEU A 44 4.39 -12.03 3.21
CA LEU A 44 3.48 -12.88 2.44
C LEU A 44 2.92 -14.01 3.31
N ASP A 45 1.59 -14.15 3.37
CA ASP A 45 0.91 -15.33 3.89
C ASP A 45 0.55 -16.29 2.74
N ALA A 46 1.20 -17.45 2.70
CA ALA A 46 0.99 -18.44 1.64
C ALA A 46 -0.41 -19.07 1.66
N ALA A 47 -0.97 -19.33 2.83
CA ALA A 47 -2.30 -19.94 2.95
C ALA A 47 -3.36 -18.96 2.46
N GLU A 48 -3.24 -17.70 2.87
CA GLU A 48 -4.19 -16.67 2.52
C GLU A 48 -4.12 -16.33 1.01
N MET A 49 -2.92 -16.25 0.44
CA MET A 49 -2.74 -16.08 -1.01
C MET A 49 -3.49 -17.14 -1.83
N VAL A 50 -3.43 -18.41 -1.41
CA VAL A 50 -4.11 -19.53 -2.10
C VAL A 50 -5.62 -19.42 -1.93
N MET A 51 -6.12 -19.09 -0.74
CA MET A 51 -7.56 -18.92 -0.49
C MET A 51 -8.17 -17.80 -1.34
N LEU A 52 -7.49 -16.65 -1.48
CA LEU A 52 -7.98 -15.59 -2.37
C LEU A 52 -7.93 -15.98 -3.85
N ALA A 53 -6.92 -16.75 -4.26
CA ALA A 53 -6.77 -17.15 -5.65
C ALA A 53 -7.98 -17.99 -6.13
N MET A 54 -8.59 -18.77 -5.23
CA MET A 54 -9.77 -19.60 -5.54
C MET A 54 -11.00 -18.78 -5.96
N VAL A 55 -11.13 -17.55 -5.47
CA VAL A 55 -12.27 -16.66 -5.75
C VAL A 55 -11.88 -15.44 -6.59
N TRP A 56 -10.63 -15.39 -7.06
CA TRP A 56 -10.08 -14.25 -7.80
C TRP A 56 -10.77 -14.08 -9.16
N LYS A 57 -11.17 -12.84 -9.45
CA LYS A 57 -11.65 -12.43 -10.78
C LYS A 57 -10.53 -11.71 -11.51
N THR A 58 -10.24 -12.13 -12.75
CA THR A 58 -9.20 -11.51 -13.58
C THR A 58 -9.49 -10.02 -13.77
N ALA A 59 -8.45 -9.20 -13.61
CA ALA A 59 -8.55 -7.75 -13.80
C ALA A 59 -8.91 -7.41 -15.26
N PRO A 60 -9.63 -6.30 -15.52
CA PRO A 60 -9.86 -5.83 -16.88
C PRO A 60 -8.53 -5.49 -17.59
N PRO A 61 -8.52 -5.37 -18.92
CA PRO A 61 -7.35 -4.91 -19.67
C PRO A 61 -6.76 -3.63 -19.06
N ARG A 62 -5.44 -3.60 -18.86
CA ARG A 62 -4.76 -2.44 -18.29
C ARG A 62 -4.95 -1.23 -19.19
N PHE A 63 -5.51 -0.16 -18.62
CA PHE A 63 -5.55 1.15 -19.26
C PHE A 63 -4.27 1.92 -18.92
N HIS A 64 -3.70 2.61 -19.91
CA HIS A 64 -2.58 3.52 -19.73
C HIS A 64 -3.05 4.95 -19.99
N CYS A 65 -2.80 5.81 -19.02
CA CYS A 65 -3.04 7.25 -19.14
C CYS A 65 -1.69 7.96 -19.07
N GLU A 66 -1.40 8.81 -20.04
CA GLU A 66 -0.27 9.72 -20.01
C GLU A 66 -0.77 11.12 -19.67
N ALA A 67 -0.31 11.65 -18.53
CA ALA A 67 -0.59 13.03 -18.15
C ALA A 67 0.54 13.93 -18.63
N GLY A 68 0.20 15.09 -19.20
CA GLY A 68 1.17 16.12 -19.54
C GLY A 68 1.73 16.80 -18.28
N THR A 69 2.93 17.35 -18.38
CA THR A 69 3.55 18.16 -17.33
C THR A 69 3.29 19.64 -17.59
N ILE A 70 2.83 20.38 -16.58
CA ILE A 70 2.73 21.84 -16.67
C ILE A 70 4.09 22.44 -16.28
N ALA A 71 4.80 23.02 -17.25
CA ALA A 71 6.12 23.63 -17.02
C ALA A 71 6.04 25.00 -16.31
N ILE A 72 4.90 25.69 -16.41
CA ILE A 72 4.67 27.02 -15.83
C ILE A 72 3.34 26.97 -15.06
N PRO A 73 3.35 26.96 -13.72
CA PRO A 73 2.11 27.06 -12.94
C PRO A 73 1.43 28.40 -13.23
N GLN A 74 0.12 28.38 -13.49
CA GLN A 74 -0.72 29.58 -13.64
C GLN A 74 -0.99 30.22 -12.28
#